data_AF-A0A2D4KZQ7-F1
#
_entry.id   AF-A0A2D4KZQ7-F1
#
_cell.length_a   1.000
_cell.length_b   1.000
_cell.length_c   1.000
_cell.angle_alpha   90.00
_cell.angle_beta   90.00
_cell.angle_gamma   90.00
#
_symmetry.space_group_name_H-M   'P 1'
#
loop_
_entity.id
_entity.type
_entity.pdbx_description
1 polymer ?
#
loop_
_entity_poly.entity_id
_entity_poly.type
_entity_poly.pdbx_seq_one_letter_code
_entity_poly.pdbx_strand_id
1 'polypeptide(L)'
;VVGWCVELLQAFFLITDDIMDSSVTRRGQPCWYRQEGIGLDAVNDALLVESSVYQLLRRHCRDRPYYLNLMELFLQSAYQTELGQTLDLFQTNLDSFTEERYKGIVKHKTAYYSFYLPVAAAMYMAGIDSKEEHAHA
;
A
#
# COMPACT_ATOMS: atom_id res chain seq x y z
N VAL A 1 1.33 16.03 -5.18
CA VAL A 1 0.25 15.51 -4.33
C VAL A 1 0.12 14.00 -4.48
N VAL A 2 -0.14 13.46 -5.67
CA VAL A 2 -0.32 12.01 -5.87
C VAL A 2 0.87 11.16 -5.42
N GLY A 3 2.12 11.60 -5.65
CA GLY A 3 3.29 10.92 -5.08
C GLY A 3 3.30 10.84 -3.54
N TRP A 4 2.85 11.90 -2.86
CA TRP A 4 2.67 11.87 -1.40
C TRP A 4 1.54 10.91 -0.98
N CYS A 5 0.50 10.75 -1.79
CA CYS A 5 -0.53 9.74 -1.55
C CYS A 5 0.06 8.31 -1.57
N VAL A 6 1.04 8.03 -2.46
CA VAL A 6 1.75 6.75 -2.50
C VAL A 6 2.59 6.55 -1.23
N GLU A 7 3.34 7.56 -0.81
CA GLU A 7 4.13 7.51 0.44
C GLU A 7 3.25 7.34 1.69
N LEU A 8 2.08 7.97 1.73
CA LEU A 8 1.11 7.79 2.82
C LEU A 8 0.53 6.38 2.82
N LEU A 9 0.21 5.82 1.66
CA LEU A 9 -0.25 4.43 1.56
C LEU A 9 0.86 3.46 2.02
N GLN A 10 2.12 3.70 1.65
CA GLN A 10 3.25 2.94 2.18
C GLN A 10 3.38 3.10 3.70
N ALA A 11 3.26 4.31 4.24
CA ALA A 11 3.35 4.57 5.67
C ALA A 11 2.26 3.82 6.46
N PHE A 12 1.02 3.80 5.94
CA PHE A 12 -0.06 2.97 6.48
C PHE A 12 0.36 1.50 6.58
N PHE A 13 0.86 0.91 5.49
CA PHE A 13 1.31 -0.48 5.50
C PHE A 13 2.47 -0.73 6.44
N LEU A 14 3.45 0.17 6.52
CA LEU A 14 4.60 -0.02 7.41
C LEU A 14 4.21 0.03 8.90
N ILE A 15 3.27 0.91 9.28
CA ILE A 15 2.81 0.98 10.67
C ILE A 15 2.09 -0.32 11.06
N THR A 16 1.23 -0.84 10.19
CA THR A 16 0.50 -2.09 10.48
C THR A 16 1.43 -3.31 10.41
N ASP A 17 2.31 -3.39 9.42
CA ASP A 17 3.34 -4.44 9.26
C ASP A 17 4.25 -4.51 10.48
N ASP A 18 4.72 -3.37 10.98
CA ASP A 18 5.56 -3.32 12.19
C ASP A 18 4.86 -3.94 13.41
N ILE A 19 3.55 -3.75 13.56
CA ILE A 19 2.74 -4.35 14.64
C ILE A 19 2.58 -5.85 14.41
N MET A 20 2.17 -6.26 13.21
CA MET A 20 1.91 -7.67 12.86
C MET A 20 3.18 -8.52 13.01
N ASP A 21 4.32 -7.99 12.60
CA ASP A 21 5.61 -8.68 12.62
C ASP A 21 6.36 -8.50 13.96
N SER A 22 5.77 -7.76 14.91
CA SER A 22 6.40 -7.43 16.19
C SER A 22 7.77 -6.74 16.04
N SER A 23 7.94 -5.96 14.97
CA SER A 23 9.21 -5.31 14.60
C SER A 23 9.69 -4.32 15.67
N VAL A 24 11.01 -4.16 15.81
CA VAL A 24 11.62 -3.28 16.83
C VAL A 24 11.94 -1.89 16.29
N THR A 25 12.47 -1.82 15.07
CA THR A 25 12.93 -0.57 14.45
C THR A 25 12.52 -0.45 13.00
N ARG A 26 12.22 0.77 12.56
CA ARG A 26 11.95 1.15 11.18
C ARG A 26 12.70 2.43 10.85
N ARG A 27 13.43 2.45 9.72
CA ARG A 27 14.22 3.62 9.25
C ARG A 27 15.19 4.18 10.32
N GLY A 28 15.82 3.28 11.10
CA GLY A 28 16.80 3.63 12.13
C GLY A 28 16.22 4.17 13.44
N GLN A 29 14.90 4.15 13.62
CA GLN A 29 14.20 4.59 14.82
C GLN A 29 13.26 3.50 15.35
N PRO A 30 12.80 3.55 16.61
CA PRO A 30 11.76 2.64 17.09
C PRO A 30 10.51 2.69 16.21
N CYS A 31 9.91 1.53 15.93
CA CYS A 31 8.63 1.43 15.21
C CYS A 31 7.56 2.30 15.89
N TRP A 32 6.60 2.81 15.11
CA TRP A 32 5.61 3.77 15.62
C TRP A 32 4.87 3.27 16.86
N TYR A 33 4.39 2.02 16.83
CA TYR A 33 3.69 1.38 17.95
C TYR A 33 4.53 1.17 19.21
N ARG A 34 5.87 1.30 19.12
CA ARG A 34 6.81 1.18 20.24
C ARG A 34 7.24 2.51 20.83
N GLN A 35 6.80 3.64 20.26
CA GLN A 35 7.04 4.95 20.86
C GLN A 35 6.29 5.05 22.20
N GLU A 36 6.90 5.75 23.16
CA GLU A 36 6.32 5.94 24.48
C GLU A 36 4.95 6.62 24.37
N GLY A 37 3.92 6.01 24.95
CA GLY A 37 2.55 6.52 24.95
C GLY A 37 1.72 6.18 23.72
N ILE A 38 2.24 5.46 22.72
CA ILE A 38 1.49 5.08 21.50
C ILE A 38 0.88 3.68 21.64
N GLY A 39 1.71 2.65 21.78
CA GLY A 39 1.23 1.27 21.87
C GLY A 39 0.33 0.89 20.69
N LEU A 40 -0.81 0.25 20.96
CA LEU A 40 -1.74 -0.21 19.93
C LEU A 40 -2.68 0.88 19.39
N ASP A 41 -2.64 2.10 19.93
CA ASP A 41 -3.35 3.24 19.32
C ASP A 41 -2.80 3.52 17.90
N ALA A 42 -1.57 3.07 17.63
CA ALA A 42 -0.96 3.02 16.31
C ALA A 42 -1.83 2.36 15.23
N VAL A 43 -2.75 1.45 15.59
CA VAL A 43 -3.70 0.85 14.64
C VAL A 43 -4.63 1.94 14.08
N ASN A 44 -5.19 2.78 14.95
CA ASN A 44 -6.04 3.88 14.51
C ASN A 44 -5.23 4.95 13.76
N ASP A 45 -3.99 5.22 14.18
CA ASP A 45 -3.11 6.14 13.46
C ASP A 45 -2.86 5.67 12.02
N ALA A 46 -2.67 4.36 11.81
CA ALA A 46 -2.52 3.80 10.48
C ALA A 46 -3.76 4.02 9.61
N LEU A 47 -4.97 3.79 10.17
CA LEU A 47 -6.24 4.06 9.48
C LEU A 47 -6.43 5.53 9.12
N LEU A 48 -5.96 6.45 10.00
CA LEU A 48 -5.95 7.89 9.71
C LEU A 48 -5.00 8.23 8.56
N VAL A 49 -3.81 7.63 8.53
CA VAL A 49 -2.84 7.79 7.45
C VAL A 49 -3.43 7.32 6.12
N GLU A 50 -4.07 6.15 6.08
CA GLU A 50 -4.77 5.65 4.89
C GLU A 50 -5.90 6.60 4.47
N SER A 51 -6.77 7.00 5.41
CA SER A 51 -7.87 7.92 5.14
C SER A 51 -7.41 9.26 4.54
N SER A 52 -6.22 9.73 4.95
CA SER A 52 -5.64 10.97 4.45
C SER A 52 -5.29 10.90 2.95
N VAL A 53 -4.97 9.72 2.42
CA VAL A 53 -4.75 9.47 0.99
C VAL A 53 -5.97 9.93 0.20
N TYR A 54 -7.15 9.45 0.58
CA TYR A 54 -8.40 9.74 -0.12
C TYR A 54 -8.86 11.19 0.09
N GLN A 55 -8.60 11.78 1.26
CA GLN A 55 -8.86 13.21 1.49
C GLN A 55 -7.99 14.09 0.57
N LEU A 56 -6.71 13.76 0.38
CA LEU A 56 -5.81 14.50 -0.50
C LEU A 56 -6.19 14.33 -1.97
N LEU A 57 -6.50 13.10 -2.40
CA LEU A 57 -7.00 12.85 -3.77
C LEU A 57 -8.28 13.64 -4.02
N ARG A 58 -9.25 13.57 -3.11
CA ARG A 58 -10.51 14.35 -3.23
C ARG A 58 -10.24 15.85 -3.24
N ARG A 59 -9.36 16.37 -2.39
CA ARG A 59 -9.09 17.81 -2.30
C ARG A 59 -8.43 18.37 -3.57
N HIS A 60 -7.48 17.63 -4.14
CA HIS A 60 -6.60 18.15 -5.20
C HIS A 60 -6.95 17.63 -6.60
N CYS A 61 -7.63 16.50 -6.70
CA CYS A 61 -7.90 15.82 -7.95
C CYS A 61 -9.39 15.72 -8.30
N ARG A 62 -10.35 16.05 -7.41
CA ARG A 62 -11.80 15.87 -7.65
C ARG A 62 -12.34 16.34 -9.00
N ASP A 63 -11.86 17.48 -9.50
CA ASP A 63 -12.35 18.08 -10.74
C ASP A 63 -11.46 17.70 -11.95
N ARG A 64 -10.52 16.77 -11.77
CA ARG A 64 -9.64 16.24 -12.82
C ARG A 64 -10.29 15.02 -13.48
N PRO A 65 -10.11 14.84 -14.80
CA PRO A 65 -10.72 13.72 -15.52
C PRO A 65 -10.26 12.35 -15.01
N TYR A 66 -9.05 12.26 -14.46
CA TYR A 66 -8.47 11.02 -13.92
C TYR A 66 -8.80 10.76 -12.44
N TYR A 67 -9.64 11.57 -11.79
CA TYR A 67 -9.93 11.42 -10.35
C TYR A 67 -10.41 10.01 -9.98
N LEU A 68 -11.39 9.50 -10.74
CA LEU A 68 -11.96 8.18 -10.49
C LEU A 68 -10.92 7.08 -10.71
N ASN A 69 -10.13 7.18 -11.80
CA ASN A 69 -9.05 6.24 -12.08
C ASN A 69 -8.03 6.19 -10.94
N LEU A 70 -7.65 7.34 -10.37
CA LEU A 70 -6.76 7.38 -9.21
C LEU A 70 -7.44 6.74 -7.99
N MET A 71 -8.70 7.05 -7.69
CA MET A 71 -9.40 6.45 -6.56
C MET A 71 -9.45 4.92 -6.66
N GLU A 72 -9.84 4.39 -7.82
CA GLU A 72 -9.90 2.95 -8.08
C GLU A 72 -8.51 2.30 -8.02
N LEU A 73 -7.49 2.94 -8.61
CA LEU A 73 -6.12 2.43 -8.59
C LEU A 73 -5.55 2.33 -7.17
N PHE A 74 -5.75 3.35 -6.33
CA PHE A 74 -5.28 3.34 -4.95
C PHE A 74 -6.02 2.29 -4.11
N LEU A 75 -7.35 2.20 -4.24
CA LEU A 75 -8.15 1.18 -3.54
C LEU A 75 -7.75 -0.24 -3.97
N GLN A 76 -7.58 -0.47 -5.27
CA GLN A 76 -7.18 -1.76 -5.81
C GLN A 76 -5.78 -2.16 -5.35
N SER A 77 -4.83 -1.21 -5.36
CA SER A 77 -3.46 -1.46 -4.90
C SER A 77 -3.43 -1.78 -3.41
N ALA A 78 -4.29 -1.12 -2.62
CA ALA A 78 -4.40 -1.39 -1.19
C ALA A 78 -4.93 -2.82 -0.95
N TYR A 79 -6.05 -3.17 -1.59
CA TYR A 79 -6.64 -4.51 -1.53
C TYR A 79 -5.66 -5.62 -1.96
N GLN A 80 -4.92 -5.41 -3.05
CA GLN A 80 -3.89 -6.36 -3.49
C GLN A 80 -2.80 -6.54 -2.44
N THR A 81 -2.37 -5.46 -1.79
CA THR A 81 -1.34 -5.50 -0.74
C THR A 81 -1.84 -6.26 0.49
N GLU A 82 -3.09 -6.01 0.91
CA GLU A 82 -3.73 -6.72 2.03
C GLU A 82 -3.91 -8.22 1.75
N LEU A 83 -4.27 -8.61 0.52
CA LEU A 83 -4.28 -10.01 0.12
C LEU A 83 -2.88 -10.63 0.23
N GLY A 84 -1.85 -9.91 -0.22
CA GLY A 84 -0.46 -10.32 -0.08
C GLY A 84 -0.03 -10.49 1.38
N GLN A 85 -0.41 -9.54 2.25
CA GLN A 85 -0.15 -9.61 3.69
C GLN A 85 -0.89 -10.78 4.33
N THR A 86 -2.13 -11.05 3.92
CA THR A 86 -2.88 -12.22 4.39
C THR A 86 -2.15 -13.51 4.03
N LEU A 87 -1.67 -13.62 2.77
CA LEU A 87 -0.85 -14.74 2.33
C LEU A 87 0.44 -14.89 3.15
N ASP A 88 1.10 -13.79 3.48
CA ASP A 88 2.34 -13.76 4.27
C ASP A 88 2.14 -14.27 5.71
N LEU A 89 1.04 -13.84 6.36
CA LEU A 89 0.75 -14.18 7.75
C LEU A 89 0.10 -15.55 7.96
N PHE A 90 -0.45 -16.18 6.92
CA PHE A 90 -1.07 -17.50 7.06
C PHE A 90 -0.08 -18.52 7.64
N GLN A 91 -0.56 -19.33 8.58
CA GLN A 91 0.24 -20.42 9.15
C GLN A 91 0.66 -21.42 8.06
N THR A 92 1.95 -21.72 8.04
CA THR A 92 2.60 -22.56 7.04
C THR A 92 3.41 -23.67 7.68
N ASN A 93 3.52 -24.81 7.00
CA ASN A 93 4.55 -25.81 7.25
C ASN A 93 5.65 -25.71 6.19
N LEU A 94 6.76 -26.45 6.37
CA LEU A 94 7.88 -26.40 5.43
C LEU A 94 7.49 -26.82 4.00
N ASP A 95 6.52 -27.72 3.84
CA ASP A 95 6.04 -28.17 2.52
C ASP A 95 5.39 -27.05 1.71
N SER A 96 4.84 -26.03 2.39
CA SER A 96 4.24 -24.86 1.74
C SER A 96 5.27 -23.83 1.26
N PHE A 97 6.58 -24.00 1.56
CA PHE A 97 7.65 -23.10 1.13
C PHE A 97 8.05 -23.34 -0.33
N THR A 98 7.09 -23.13 -1.23
CA THR A 98 7.28 -23.25 -2.67
C THR A 98 7.60 -21.91 -3.31
N GLU A 99 8.30 -21.96 -4.43
CA GLU A 99 8.58 -20.75 -5.23
C GLU A 99 7.28 -20.09 -5.72
N GLU A 100 6.24 -20.87 -6.01
CA GLU A 100 4.92 -20.38 -6.39
C GLU A 100 4.28 -19.55 -5.28
N ARG A 101 4.30 -20.05 -4.03
CA ARG A 101 3.77 -19.31 -2.88
C ARG A 101 4.56 -18.03 -2.66
N TYR A 102 5.89 -18.11 -2.68
CA TYR A 102 6.75 -16.93 -2.52
C TYR A 102 6.44 -15.86 -3.59
N LYS A 103 6.35 -16.26 -4.87
CA LYS A 103 5.95 -15.35 -5.97
C LYS A 103 4.58 -14.73 -5.74
N GLY A 104 3.61 -15.52 -5.24
CA GLY A 104 2.29 -15.04 -4.87
C GLY A 104 2.34 -13.95 -3.80
N ILE A 105 3.10 -14.17 -2.72
CA ILE A 105 3.28 -13.21 -1.62
C ILE A 105 3.92 -11.93 -2.14
N VAL A 106 5.11 -11.98 -2.74
CA VAL A 106 5.85 -10.77 -3.12
C VAL A 106 5.16 -9.97 -4.23
N LYS A 107 4.47 -10.64 -5.15
CA LYS A 107 3.69 -9.97 -6.20
C LYS A 107 2.59 -9.10 -5.59
N HIS A 108 1.87 -9.64 -4.61
CA HIS A 108 0.72 -8.95 -4.01
C HIS A 108 1.15 -7.98 -2.91
N LYS A 109 1.96 -8.44 -1.95
CA LYS A 109 2.41 -7.65 -0.79
C LYS A 109 3.29 -6.47 -1.20
N THR A 110 4.03 -6.55 -2.31
CA THR A 110 5.03 -5.53 -2.65
C THR A 110 4.87 -4.97 -4.06
N ALA A 111 4.76 -5.82 -5.09
CA ALA A 111 4.95 -5.36 -6.47
C ALA A 111 3.91 -4.31 -6.91
N TYR A 112 2.64 -4.50 -6.56
CA TYR A 112 1.57 -3.60 -7.00
C TYR A 112 1.71 -2.18 -6.42
N TYR A 113 1.78 -2.01 -5.10
CA TYR A 113 1.82 -0.66 -4.53
C TYR A 113 3.20 0.02 -4.69
N SER A 114 4.28 -0.75 -4.78
CA SER A 114 5.65 -0.20 -4.85
C SER A 114 6.09 0.16 -6.26
N PHE A 115 5.61 -0.56 -7.28
CA PHE A 115 6.06 -0.37 -8.67
C PHE A 115 4.92 0.01 -9.60
N TYR A 116 3.84 -0.79 -9.64
CA TYR A 116 2.74 -0.55 -10.57
C TYR A 116 1.97 0.74 -10.26
N LEU A 117 1.52 0.92 -9.00
CA LEU A 117 0.76 2.09 -8.54
C LEU A 117 1.38 3.43 -8.93
N PRO A 118 2.66 3.73 -8.61
CA PRO A 118 3.24 5.04 -8.95
C PRO A 118 3.33 5.28 -10.46
N VAL A 119 3.60 4.25 -11.26
CA VAL A 119 3.69 4.36 -12.73
C VAL A 119 2.29 4.55 -13.33
N ALA A 120 1.34 3.68 -13.01
CA ALA A 120 -0.03 3.75 -13.49
C ALA A 120 -0.72 5.07 -13.07
N ALA A 121 -0.46 5.57 -11.86
CA ALA A 121 -0.97 6.86 -11.41
C ALA A 121 -0.45 8.01 -12.29
N ALA A 122 0.84 7.99 -12.64
CA ALA A 122 1.43 8.99 -13.53
C ALA A 122 0.87 8.89 -14.96
N MET A 123 0.65 7.68 -15.47
CA MET A 123 0.03 7.43 -16.78
C MET A 123 -1.37 8.04 -16.85
N TYR A 124 -2.23 7.75 -15.86
CA TYR A 124 -3.57 8.37 -15.81
C TYR A 124 -3.51 9.90 -15.74
N MET A 125 -2.56 10.46 -14.99
CA MET A 125 -2.36 11.90 -14.91
C MET A 125 -1.86 12.53 -16.22
N ALA A 126 -1.15 11.75 -17.06
CA ALA A 126 -0.69 12.14 -18.39
C ALA A 126 -1.76 11.93 -19.49
N GLY A 127 -2.94 11.41 -19.14
CA GLY A 127 -4.01 11.12 -20.10
C GLY A 127 -3.87 9.77 -20.81
N ILE A 128 -3.03 8.87 -20.28
CA ILE A 128 -2.86 7.50 -20.76
C ILE A 128 -3.78 6.60 -19.93
N ASP A 129 -4.93 6.23 -20.47
CA ASP A 129 -5.98 5.49 -19.76
C ASP A 129 -6.36 4.15 -20.44
N SER A 130 -5.66 3.77 -21.51
CA SER A 130 -5.93 2.51 -22.20
C SER A 130 -5.58 1.31 -21.33
N LYS A 131 -6.45 0.29 -21.32
CA LYS A 131 -6.21 -0.93 -20.55
C LYS A 131 -4.96 -1.69 -21.00
N GLU A 132 -4.60 -1.58 -22.28
CA GLU A 132 -3.43 -2.23 -22.85
C GLU A 132 -2.14 -1.64 -22.27
N GLU A 133 -2.01 -0.31 -22.27
CA GLU A 133 -0.82 0.35 -21.73
C GLU A 133 -0.68 0.08 -20.22
N HIS A 134 -1.78 0.08 -19.48
CA HIS A 134 -1.78 -0.25 -18.05
C HIS A 134 -1.47 -1.74 -17.78
N ALA A 135 -1.80 -2.66 -18.68
CA ALA A 135 -1.40 -4.06 -18.50
C ALA A 135 0.12 -4.29 -18.61
N HIS A 136 0.85 -3.33 -19.18
CA HIS A 136 2.30 -3.36 -19.41
C HIS A 136 3.09 -2.41 -18.51
N ALA A 137 2.43 -1.73 -17.56
CA ALA A 137 3.03 -0.77 -16.64
C ALA A 137 3.79 -1.42 -15.47
#